data_AF-A0AAE1X4P7-F1
#
_entry.id   AF-A0AAE1X4P7-F1
#
_cell.length_a   1.000
_cell.length_b   1.000
_cell.length_c   1.000
_cell.angle_alpha   90.00
_cell.angle_beta   90.00
_cell.angle_gamma   90.00
#
_symmetry.space_group_name_H-M   'P 1'
#
loop_
_entity.id
_entity.type
_entity.pdbx_description
1 polymer ?
#
loop_
_entity_poly.entity_id
_entity_poly.type
_entity_poly.pdbx_seq_one_letter_code
_entity_poly.pdbx_strand_id
1 'polypeptide(L)'
;MSHRKFEHPRHGSLGFLPRKRAARHRGKVKAFPKDDPTKPCKLTAFLGYKAGMTTLSEKSKNLDQIVVSSKMTFSLLGTVELDTLISLVDVVQLLFAKLHKKETCEAVTIVETPPMVIVGVVGYVKTPRGLRCLNTVWAQHLSEEVKRRFYKNWCKSKKKAFTKYSKKLENDEGKKEIQAQLEKLKKYASVIRVLAHTQIRKMKGLKQKKAHLMEIQVNGGTIAQKVDFAYGFFEKQVPIDAVFQKDEMIDIIGVTKGKGYEGVVTRWGVTRLPRKTHRGLRKVACIGAWHPARVSFTVARAGQNGYHHRTEMNKKIYKLGKAGNEEHTASTEFDRTEKDITPMGGFPHYGVVKDDYLMIKGCCVGPKKRVVTLRQTLLNQTSRVALEEIKLKFIDTSSKAASASCSGRSSCWADWKRNKGGAGPFPPTGPQDSMGRLHHWIECWKTNSRTSLNVSGRGTTPPLQALDEFNISEENPSVHTQRSKILYVYLRKGGASDFLFLKGNPSLFPCGIITWINQEMVRQQFLQRIQSQTHWKESFGALGSLQNAET
;
A
#
# COMPACT_ATOMS: atom_id res chain seq x y z
N MET A 1 -0.33 -30.93 35.67
CA MET A 1 0.59 -30.06 34.90
C MET A 1 0.70 -28.73 35.61
N SER A 2 1.90 -28.37 36.06
CA SER A 2 2.19 -27.08 36.73
C SER A 2 2.50 -25.99 35.67
N HIS A 3 3.43 -25.10 35.97
CA HIS A 3 3.99 -24.13 35.02
C HIS A 3 4.51 -24.77 33.73
N ARG A 4 4.73 -23.95 32.69
CA ARG A 4 5.22 -24.40 31.39
C ARG A 4 6.73 -24.65 31.46
N LYS A 5 7.20 -25.80 30.97
CA LYS A 5 8.65 -26.12 30.92
C LYS A 5 9.47 -25.17 30.04
N PHE A 6 8.85 -24.59 29.01
CA PHE A 6 9.48 -23.64 28.11
C PHE A 6 8.54 -22.46 27.83
N GLU A 7 9.10 -21.27 27.73
CA GLU A 7 8.37 -20.05 27.43
C GLU A 7 8.36 -19.73 25.92
N HIS A 8 7.38 -18.91 25.51
CA HIS A 8 7.34 -18.34 24.17
C HIS A 8 6.61 -16.99 24.20
N PRO A 9 6.96 -16.03 23.33
CA PRO A 9 6.21 -14.79 23.18
C PRO A 9 4.73 -15.05 22.82
N ARG A 10 3.83 -14.22 23.35
CA ARG A 10 2.38 -14.33 23.09
C ARG A 10 2.06 -14.10 21.61
N HIS A 11 1.32 -15.03 21.01
CA HIS A 11 0.85 -14.89 19.63
C HIS A 11 -0.16 -13.75 19.46
N GLY A 12 0.30 -12.67 18.81
CA GLY A 12 -0.53 -11.54 18.40
C GLY A 12 -0.74 -10.48 19.49
N SER A 13 -0.49 -9.22 19.13
CA SER A 13 -0.70 -8.08 20.04
C SER A 13 -2.18 -7.92 20.47
N LEU A 14 -2.34 -7.64 21.77
CA LEU A 14 -3.61 -7.37 22.45
C LEU A 14 -4.08 -5.91 22.25
N GLY A 15 -3.16 -4.95 22.02
CA GLY A 15 -3.51 -3.54 21.74
C GLY A 15 -4.31 -3.34 20.44
N PHE A 16 -4.45 -4.39 19.64
CA PHE A 16 -5.28 -4.44 18.44
C PHE A 16 -6.62 -5.18 18.62
N LEU A 17 -7.01 -5.49 19.86
CA LEU A 17 -8.37 -5.89 20.22
C LEU A 17 -9.30 -4.67 20.29
N PRO A 18 -10.61 -4.84 20.02
CA PRO A 18 -11.26 -6.03 19.47
C PRO A 18 -10.97 -6.21 17.97
N ARG A 19 -10.62 -7.43 17.55
CA ARG A 19 -10.41 -7.82 16.13
C ARG A 19 -11.77 -8.03 15.43
N LYS A 20 -12.50 -6.93 15.20
CA LYS A 20 -13.83 -6.87 14.56
C LYS A 20 -13.85 -6.01 13.30
N ARG A 21 -14.89 -6.17 12.46
CA ARG A 21 -15.11 -5.36 11.26
C ARG A 21 -15.15 -3.86 11.59
N ALA A 22 -14.49 -3.05 10.78
CA ALA A 22 -14.51 -1.59 10.90
C ALA A 22 -15.92 -1.02 10.63
N ALA A 23 -16.39 -0.13 11.49
CA ALA A 23 -17.72 0.48 11.39
C ALA A 23 -17.89 1.43 10.18
N ARG A 24 -16.80 1.85 9.54
CA ARG A 24 -16.79 2.71 8.34
C ARG A 24 -15.81 2.13 7.33
N HIS A 25 -16.11 2.26 6.04
CA HIS A 25 -15.24 1.78 4.96
C HIS A 25 -13.90 2.54 4.86
N ARG A 26 -13.92 3.84 5.20
CA ARG A 26 -12.73 4.69 5.24
C ARG A 26 -12.11 4.70 6.64
N GLY A 27 -10.80 4.91 6.70
CA GLY A 27 -10.15 5.42 7.90
C GLY A 27 -10.86 6.65 8.47
N LYS A 28 -11.13 6.65 9.78
CA LYS A 28 -11.39 7.89 10.52
C LYS A 28 -10.09 8.29 11.21
N VAL A 29 -9.67 9.54 11.06
CA VAL A 29 -8.62 10.14 11.88
C VAL A 29 -9.15 10.23 13.32
N LYS A 30 -8.43 9.65 14.29
CA LYS A 30 -8.81 9.70 15.72
C LYS A 30 -8.18 10.90 16.44
N ALA A 31 -6.95 11.23 16.08
CA ALA A 31 -6.18 12.38 16.56
C ALA A 31 -5.52 13.05 15.35
N PHE A 32 -5.48 14.37 15.33
CA PHE A 32 -4.72 15.17 14.36
C PHE A 32 -3.39 15.60 14.99
N PRO A 33 -2.41 16.09 14.21
CA PRO A 33 -1.18 16.68 14.76
C PRO A 33 -1.51 17.78 15.77
N LYS A 34 -0.61 17.98 16.75
CA LYS A 34 -0.74 19.09 17.70
C LYS A 34 -0.77 20.41 16.93
N ASP A 35 -1.64 21.30 17.37
CA ASP A 35 -1.79 22.63 16.78
C ASP A 35 -0.71 23.56 17.33
N ASP A 36 -0.18 24.42 16.46
CA ASP A 36 0.96 25.29 16.71
C ASP A 36 0.64 26.66 16.10
N PRO A 37 0.15 27.62 16.90
CA PRO A 37 -0.33 28.91 16.40
C PRO A 37 0.72 29.76 15.68
N THR A 38 2.02 29.46 15.84
CA THR A 38 3.12 30.21 15.20
C THR A 38 3.21 29.97 13.70
N LYS A 39 2.76 28.79 13.24
CA LYS A 39 2.86 28.35 11.84
C LYS A 39 1.70 28.90 11.01
N PRO A 40 1.85 29.09 9.69
CA PRO A 40 0.74 29.49 8.82
C PRO A 40 -0.39 28.45 8.83
N CYS A 41 -1.63 28.91 8.60
CA CYS A 41 -2.81 28.05 8.47
C CYS A 41 -2.59 26.99 7.38
N LYS A 42 -2.62 25.71 7.76
CA LYS A 42 -2.50 24.58 6.83
C LYS A 42 -3.44 23.43 7.17
N LEU A 43 -3.71 22.61 6.16
CA LEU A 43 -4.42 21.34 6.31
C LEU A 43 -3.47 20.24 6.78
N THR A 44 -4.04 19.26 7.48
CA THR A 44 -3.30 18.18 8.18
C THR A 44 -3.54 16.77 7.62
N ALA A 45 -4.46 16.62 6.66
CA ALA A 45 -4.85 15.33 6.10
C ALA A 45 -5.45 15.45 4.70
N PHE A 46 -5.36 14.37 3.92
CA PHE A 46 -5.90 14.26 2.55
C PHE A 46 -6.53 12.88 2.31
N LEU A 47 -7.36 12.74 1.28
CA LEU A 47 -7.94 11.46 0.85
C LEU A 47 -7.40 11.02 -0.50
N GLY A 48 -6.76 9.86 -0.52
CA GLY A 48 -6.35 9.17 -1.74
C GLY A 48 -7.02 7.81 -1.89
N TYR A 49 -6.81 7.16 -3.02
CA TYR A 49 -7.28 5.82 -3.31
C TYR A 49 -6.10 4.96 -3.76
N LYS A 50 -5.95 3.79 -3.13
CA LYS A 50 -4.85 2.89 -3.47
C LYS A 50 -5.01 2.36 -4.90
N ALA A 51 -4.14 2.76 -5.81
CA ALA A 51 -4.15 2.35 -7.21
C ALA A 51 -3.48 0.98 -7.38
N GLY A 52 -2.25 0.88 -6.91
CA GLY A 52 -1.42 -0.31 -7.07
C GLY A 52 -0.14 -0.24 -6.26
N MET A 53 0.80 -1.12 -6.58
CA MET A 53 2.15 -1.10 -6.05
C MET A 53 3.10 -1.36 -7.21
N THR A 54 4.29 -0.78 -7.14
CA THR A 54 5.40 -1.08 -8.03
C THR A 54 6.71 -1.07 -7.24
N THR A 55 7.84 -1.20 -7.91
CA THR A 55 9.18 -1.06 -7.34
C THR A 55 9.89 0.15 -7.95
N LEU A 56 10.83 0.72 -7.21
CA LEU A 56 11.77 1.73 -7.71
C LEU A 56 13.18 1.34 -7.33
N SER A 57 14.18 1.91 -8.01
CA SER A 57 15.55 1.97 -7.49
C SER A 57 15.89 3.40 -7.08
N GLU A 58 16.52 3.51 -5.92
CA GLU A 58 17.11 4.73 -5.38
C GLU A 58 18.59 4.47 -5.06
N LYS A 59 19.41 5.52 -5.06
CA LYS A 59 20.78 5.45 -4.52
C LYS A 59 20.72 5.94 -3.08
N SER A 60 21.05 5.09 -2.11
CA SER A 60 21.08 5.53 -0.70
C SER A 60 22.13 6.63 -0.52
N LYS A 61 21.69 7.80 -0.01
CA LYS A 61 22.50 9.00 0.19
C LYS A 61 22.69 9.24 1.68
N ASN A 62 23.50 8.40 2.31
CA ASN A 62 23.96 8.68 3.66
C ASN A 62 25.31 9.42 3.59
N LEU A 63 25.33 10.68 4.04
CA LEU A 63 26.47 11.61 4.04
C LEU A 63 26.98 12.03 2.63
N ASP A 64 26.48 13.19 2.19
CA ASP A 64 27.25 14.19 1.41
C ASP A 64 26.80 15.62 1.82
N GLN A 65 25.51 15.85 2.16
CA GLN A 65 24.96 17.18 2.50
C GLN A 65 25.23 17.69 3.93
N ILE A 66 25.52 16.83 4.93
CA ILE A 66 25.67 17.28 6.34
C ILE A 66 27.03 17.98 6.58
N VAL A 67 28.05 17.66 5.80
CA VAL A 67 29.43 18.16 6.01
C VAL A 67 29.59 19.64 5.61
N VAL A 68 28.74 20.17 4.73
CA VAL A 68 28.93 21.50 4.13
C VAL A 68 28.46 22.65 5.04
N SER A 69 27.61 22.38 6.05
CA SER A 69 27.18 23.41 7.02
C SER A 69 28.18 23.62 8.16
N SER A 70 29.18 22.75 8.31
CA SER A 70 30.12 22.76 9.42
C SER A 70 31.53 23.07 8.91
N LYS A 71 31.78 24.34 8.57
CA LYS A 71 33.15 24.88 8.61
C LYS A 71 33.61 24.88 10.07
N MET A 72 34.10 23.73 10.55
CA MET A 72 34.81 23.64 11.81
C MET A 72 36.12 24.41 11.68
N THR A 73 36.10 25.67 12.11
CA THR A 73 37.31 26.38 12.49
C THR A 73 37.86 25.68 13.73
N PHE A 74 38.92 24.89 13.53
CA PHE A 74 39.56 24.13 14.60
C PHE A 74 40.41 25.08 15.46
N SER A 75 39.75 25.86 16.32
CA SER A 75 40.43 26.68 17.32
C SER A 75 41.06 25.78 18.38
N LEU A 76 42.37 25.85 18.50
CA LEU A 76 43.17 25.19 19.54
C LEU A 76 42.77 25.72 20.93
N LEU A 77 41.74 25.12 21.54
CA LEU A 77 41.45 25.16 22.99
C LEU A 77 40.44 24.02 23.27
N GLY A 78 40.87 23.04 24.05
CA GLY A 78 40.18 21.76 24.14
C GLY A 78 39.07 21.70 25.19
N THR A 79 37.82 21.60 24.74
CA THR A 79 36.74 20.85 25.43
C THR A 79 35.82 20.24 24.38
N VAL A 80 35.79 18.91 24.28
CA VAL A 80 34.91 18.18 23.35
C VAL A 80 33.59 17.87 24.07
N GLU A 81 32.54 18.66 23.81
CA GLU A 81 31.22 18.44 24.42
C GLU A 81 30.65 17.07 24.05
N LEU A 82 29.97 16.42 24.99
CA LEU A 82 29.37 15.08 24.85
C LEU A 82 28.44 14.94 23.62
N ASP A 83 27.73 16.02 23.25
CA ASP A 83 26.86 16.06 22.07
C ASP A 83 27.63 15.87 20.75
N THR A 84 28.89 16.33 20.69
CA THR A 84 29.75 16.12 19.51
C THR A 84 30.16 14.65 19.37
N LEU A 85 30.43 13.95 20.47
CA LEU A 85 30.77 12.52 20.47
C LEU A 85 29.58 11.64 20.06
N ILE A 86 28.36 11.95 20.52
CA ILE A 86 27.14 11.24 20.09
C ILE A 86 26.95 11.39 18.57
N SER A 87 27.18 12.59 18.04
CA SER A 87 27.09 12.85 16.60
C SER A 87 28.08 12.00 15.78
N LEU A 88 29.31 11.82 16.29
CA LEU A 88 30.39 11.03 15.71
C LEU A 88 30.06 9.54 15.69
N VAL A 89 29.58 8.97 16.80
CA VAL A 89 29.21 7.54 16.88
C VAL A 89 28.15 7.19 15.82
N ASP A 90 27.10 8.01 15.72
CA ASP A 90 26.04 7.81 14.71
C ASP A 90 26.55 8.01 13.26
N VAL A 91 27.57 8.85 13.02
CA VAL A 91 28.20 9.02 11.69
C VAL A 91 29.02 7.78 11.32
N VAL A 92 29.83 7.28 12.25
CA VAL A 92 30.63 6.06 12.10
C VAL A 92 29.72 4.87 11.78
N GLN A 93 28.60 4.72 12.50
CA GLN A 93 27.69 3.58 12.35
C GLN A 93 26.98 3.52 10.98
N LEU A 94 26.92 4.63 10.23
CA LEU A 94 26.36 4.70 8.87
C LEU A 94 27.39 4.49 7.75
N LEU A 95 28.67 4.85 7.96
CA LEU A 95 29.74 4.49 7.03
C LEU A 95 29.91 2.96 6.92
N PHE A 96 29.56 2.22 7.98
CA PHE A 96 29.54 0.76 7.99
C PHE A 96 28.26 0.11 7.42
N ALA A 97 27.28 0.90 6.94
CA ALA A 97 26.10 0.33 6.30
C ALA A 97 26.48 -0.32 4.95
N LYS A 98 26.37 -1.65 4.83
CA LYS A 98 26.81 -2.42 3.63
C LYS A 98 26.22 -1.97 2.28
N LEU A 99 25.12 -1.21 2.31
CA LEU A 99 24.39 -0.65 1.15
C LEU A 99 24.65 0.85 0.92
N HIS A 100 25.58 1.46 1.66
CA HIS A 100 26.00 2.85 1.50
C HIS A 100 26.44 3.15 0.07
N LYS A 101 25.93 4.24 -0.51
CA LYS A 101 26.15 4.69 -1.90
C LYS A 101 25.83 3.64 -2.99
N LYS A 102 25.22 2.50 -2.65
CA LYS A 102 24.73 1.48 -3.60
C LYS A 102 23.27 1.76 -3.98
N GLU A 103 22.84 1.09 -5.04
CA GLU A 103 21.44 1.12 -5.46
C GLU A 103 20.62 0.11 -4.67
N THR A 104 19.44 0.52 -4.23
CA THR A 104 18.50 -0.30 -3.47
C THR A 104 17.15 -0.31 -4.14
N CYS A 105 16.62 -1.51 -4.38
CA CYS A 105 15.29 -1.70 -4.94
C CYS A 105 14.24 -1.69 -3.83
N GLU A 106 13.38 -0.67 -3.83
CA GLU A 106 12.34 -0.46 -2.82
C GLU A 106 10.95 -0.71 -3.42
N ALA A 107 10.08 -1.37 -2.65
CA ALA A 107 8.66 -1.49 -3.00
C ALA A 107 7.93 -0.20 -2.64
N VAL A 108 7.01 0.25 -3.50
CA VAL A 108 6.20 1.46 -3.28
C VAL A 108 4.73 1.22 -3.57
N THR A 109 3.87 1.98 -2.88
CA THR A 109 2.43 2.07 -3.18
C THR A 109 2.13 3.35 -3.94
N ILE A 110 1.40 3.22 -5.05
CA ILE A 110 0.82 4.37 -5.77
C ILE A 110 -0.59 4.61 -5.25
N VAL A 111 -0.84 5.83 -4.80
CA VAL A 111 -2.15 6.32 -4.33
C VAL A 111 -2.58 7.45 -5.24
N GLU A 112 -3.70 7.29 -5.95
CA GLU A 112 -4.29 8.36 -6.76
C GLU A 112 -5.06 9.32 -5.84
N THR A 113 -4.75 10.60 -5.94
CA THR A 113 -5.14 11.68 -5.01
C THR A 113 -5.81 12.81 -5.78
N PRO A 114 -7.02 12.62 -6.34
CA PRO A 114 -7.73 13.70 -7.03
C PRO A 114 -7.96 14.88 -6.06
N PRO A 115 -7.95 16.13 -6.54
CA PRO A 115 -8.12 17.30 -5.70
C PRO A 115 -9.43 17.24 -4.91
N MET A 116 -9.36 17.65 -3.65
CA MET A 116 -10.53 17.71 -2.77
C MET A 116 -11.19 19.08 -2.87
N VAL A 117 -12.51 19.14 -2.72
CA VAL A 117 -13.22 20.44 -2.58
C VAL A 117 -13.64 20.62 -1.13
N ILE A 118 -13.39 21.79 -0.58
CA ILE A 118 -13.88 22.21 0.74
C ILE A 118 -15.31 22.73 0.57
N VAL A 119 -16.21 22.19 1.39
CA VAL A 119 -17.67 22.40 1.30
C VAL A 119 -18.29 22.87 2.62
N GLY A 120 -17.48 23.15 3.63
CA GLY A 120 -17.94 23.68 4.91
C GLY A 120 -16.85 23.78 5.96
N VAL A 121 -17.16 24.41 7.09
CA VAL A 121 -16.32 24.51 8.28
C VAL A 121 -17.12 24.09 9.53
N VAL A 122 -16.47 23.39 10.44
CA VAL A 122 -16.99 22.90 11.72
C VAL A 122 -16.11 23.46 12.83
N GLY A 123 -16.71 24.20 13.75
CA GLY A 123 -16.02 24.65 14.97
C GLY A 123 -16.30 23.72 16.15
N TYR A 124 -15.26 23.39 16.90
CA TYR A 124 -15.34 22.59 18.12
C TYR A 124 -14.91 23.40 19.33
N VAL A 125 -15.71 23.38 20.40
CA VAL A 125 -15.36 23.95 21.71
C VAL A 125 -14.81 22.87 22.63
N LYS A 126 -13.77 23.19 23.40
CA LYS A 126 -13.27 22.35 24.50
C LYS A 126 -14.23 22.45 25.68
N THR A 127 -14.82 21.32 26.07
CA THR A 127 -15.61 21.17 27.31
C THR A 127 -14.90 20.17 28.23
N PRO A 128 -15.23 20.09 29.54
CA PRO A 128 -14.68 19.08 30.44
C PRO A 128 -14.90 17.63 29.97
N ARG A 129 -15.98 17.37 29.20
CA ARG A 129 -16.29 16.05 28.60
C ARG A 129 -15.59 15.82 27.24
N GLY A 130 -14.74 16.74 26.80
CA GLY A 130 -14.05 16.69 25.50
C GLY A 130 -14.54 17.74 24.49
N LEU A 131 -14.21 17.55 23.21
CA LEU A 131 -14.57 18.47 22.14
C LEU A 131 -16.05 18.30 21.73
N ARG A 132 -16.86 19.36 21.90
CA ARG A 132 -18.25 19.44 21.41
C ARG A 132 -18.31 20.26 20.14
N CYS A 133 -19.08 19.82 19.14
CA CYS A 133 -19.37 20.64 17.96
C CYS A 133 -20.21 21.86 18.39
N LEU A 134 -19.76 23.06 18.02
CA LEU A 134 -20.52 24.30 18.21
C LEU A 134 -21.54 24.47 17.10
N ASN A 135 -21.03 24.55 15.86
CA ASN A 135 -21.82 24.77 14.66
C ASN A 135 -21.08 24.27 13.41
N THR A 136 -21.81 24.08 12.32
CA THR A 136 -21.28 23.72 11.00
C THR A 136 -21.86 24.67 9.95
N VAL A 137 -20.99 25.47 9.32
CA VAL A 137 -21.34 26.30 8.16
C VAL A 137 -20.99 25.51 6.90
N TRP A 138 -21.90 25.46 5.94
CA TRP A 138 -21.68 24.85 4.62
C TRP A 138 -21.55 25.91 3.53
N ALA A 139 -20.87 25.54 2.44
CA ALA A 139 -20.81 26.29 1.19
C ALA A 139 -22.18 26.33 0.48
N GLN A 140 -22.35 27.28 -0.46
CA GLN A 140 -23.61 27.51 -1.18
C GLN A 140 -23.81 26.44 -2.25
N HIS A 141 -22.82 26.27 -3.12
CA HIS A 141 -22.89 25.40 -4.29
C HIS A 141 -22.22 24.05 -4.03
N LEU A 142 -23.00 23.11 -3.50
CA LEU A 142 -22.55 21.74 -3.27
C LEU A 142 -22.67 20.85 -4.53
N SER A 143 -21.57 20.17 -4.86
CA SER A 143 -21.48 19.21 -5.97
C SER A 143 -22.45 18.03 -5.85
N GLU A 144 -22.88 17.47 -6.98
CA GLU A 144 -23.82 16.32 -7.00
C GLU A 144 -23.23 15.09 -6.30
N GLU A 145 -21.92 14.88 -6.35
CA GLU A 145 -21.24 13.77 -5.70
C GLU A 145 -21.31 13.81 -4.17
N VAL A 146 -21.33 15.02 -3.60
CA VAL A 146 -21.55 15.27 -2.16
C VAL A 146 -23.02 15.15 -1.83
N LYS A 147 -23.93 15.69 -2.64
CA LYS A 147 -25.37 15.51 -2.44
C LYS A 147 -25.74 14.02 -2.43
N ARG A 148 -25.11 13.20 -3.30
CA ARG A 148 -25.15 11.72 -3.27
C ARG A 148 -24.67 11.09 -1.95
N ARG A 149 -23.89 11.79 -1.11
CA ARG A 149 -23.43 11.30 0.20
C ARG A 149 -24.61 11.01 1.14
N PHE A 150 -25.59 11.90 1.13
CA PHE A 150 -26.72 11.96 2.06
C PHE A 150 -27.86 10.97 1.73
N TYR A 151 -27.83 10.34 0.56
CA TYR A 151 -28.83 9.34 0.16
C TYR A 151 -28.28 7.91 0.19
N LYS A 152 -29.12 6.95 0.61
CA LYS A 152 -28.87 5.52 0.40
C LYS A 152 -29.05 5.14 -1.07
N ASN A 153 -30.19 5.51 -1.66
CA ASN A 153 -30.48 5.40 -3.09
C ASN A 153 -30.68 6.81 -3.68
N TRP A 154 -29.76 7.24 -4.55
CA TRP A 154 -29.83 8.57 -5.19
C TRP A 154 -30.89 8.64 -6.28
N CYS A 155 -30.94 7.62 -7.16
CA CYS A 155 -31.75 7.65 -8.37
C CYS A 155 -33.26 7.63 -8.07
N LYS A 156 -33.69 6.87 -7.05
CA LYS A 156 -35.08 6.84 -6.58
C LYS A 156 -35.46 7.99 -5.62
N SER A 157 -34.56 8.95 -5.35
CA SER A 157 -34.81 10.05 -4.41
C SER A 157 -35.27 11.33 -5.10
N LYS A 158 -35.98 12.20 -4.36
CA LYS A 158 -36.34 13.57 -4.80
C LYS A 158 -35.14 14.54 -4.88
N LYS A 159 -33.91 14.11 -4.53
CA LYS A 159 -32.64 14.87 -4.62
C LYS A 159 -32.60 16.26 -3.93
N LYS A 160 -33.55 16.58 -3.03
CA LYS A 160 -33.71 17.89 -2.35
C LYS A 160 -32.67 18.23 -1.26
N ALA A 161 -31.51 17.55 -1.20
CA ALA A 161 -30.50 17.85 -0.18
C ALA A 161 -29.85 19.23 -0.44
N PHE A 162 -29.76 20.05 0.62
CA PHE A 162 -29.23 21.42 0.61
C PHE A 162 -29.96 22.45 -0.28
N THR A 163 -31.10 22.12 -0.88
CA THR A 163 -31.83 23.09 -1.73
C THR A 163 -32.34 24.29 -0.94
N LYS A 164 -32.92 24.08 0.25
CA LYS A 164 -33.30 25.18 1.16
C LYS A 164 -32.11 25.97 1.68
N TYR A 165 -30.94 25.33 1.86
CA TYR A 165 -29.74 25.98 2.37
C TYR A 165 -29.08 26.88 1.32
N SER A 166 -29.00 26.44 0.05
CA SER A 166 -28.58 27.28 -1.08
C SER A 166 -29.46 28.54 -1.20
N LYS A 167 -30.79 28.35 -1.19
CA LYS A 167 -31.76 29.46 -1.25
C LYS A 167 -31.63 30.44 -0.10
N LYS A 168 -31.31 29.95 1.11
CA LYS A 168 -31.06 30.83 2.26
C LYS A 168 -29.84 31.73 2.04
N LEU A 169 -28.80 31.22 1.38
CA LEU A 169 -27.58 31.97 1.05
C LEU A 169 -27.75 32.97 -0.09
N GLU A 170 -28.79 32.83 -0.92
CA GLU A 170 -29.15 33.80 -1.96
C GLU A 170 -29.67 35.11 -1.32
N ASN A 171 -30.47 35.01 -0.25
CA ASN A 171 -31.01 36.14 0.52
C ASN A 171 -29.96 36.80 1.45
N ASP A 172 -29.97 38.13 1.56
CA ASP A 172 -29.00 38.88 2.39
C ASP A 172 -29.13 38.62 3.89
N GLU A 173 -30.35 38.35 4.39
CA GLU A 173 -30.57 37.92 5.78
C GLU A 173 -29.84 36.61 6.10
N GLY A 174 -29.83 35.65 5.17
CA GLY A 174 -29.13 34.38 5.35
C GLY A 174 -27.62 34.50 5.25
N LYS A 175 -27.10 35.45 4.47
CA LYS A 175 -25.68 35.83 4.46
C LYS A 175 -25.28 36.40 5.83
N LYS A 176 -26.06 37.34 6.38
CA LYS A 176 -25.86 37.90 7.73
C LYS A 176 -25.89 36.82 8.82
N GLU A 177 -26.83 35.87 8.76
CA GLU A 177 -26.85 34.75 9.71
C GLU A 177 -25.56 33.90 9.63
N ILE A 178 -25.06 33.64 8.42
CA ILE A 178 -23.83 32.85 8.24
C ILE A 178 -22.59 33.61 8.71
N GLN A 179 -22.52 34.93 8.51
CA GLN A 179 -21.48 35.78 9.11
C GLN A 179 -21.52 35.69 10.65
N ALA A 180 -22.70 35.86 11.27
CA ALA A 180 -22.87 35.69 12.71
C ALA A 180 -22.55 34.26 13.19
N GLN A 181 -22.74 33.23 12.37
CA GLN A 181 -22.30 31.86 12.65
C GLN A 181 -20.77 31.73 12.60
N LEU A 182 -20.09 32.36 11.64
CA LEU A 182 -18.63 32.39 11.56
C LEU A 182 -18.01 33.16 12.72
N GLU A 183 -18.58 34.30 13.12
CA GLU A 183 -18.17 35.07 14.31
C GLU A 183 -18.28 34.24 15.60
N LYS A 184 -19.37 33.48 15.77
CA LYS A 184 -19.51 32.50 16.86
C LYS A 184 -18.41 31.44 16.85
N LEU A 185 -17.92 31.03 15.67
CA LEU A 185 -16.75 30.15 15.59
C LEU A 185 -15.47 30.88 16.00
N LYS A 186 -15.23 32.12 15.52
CA LYS A 186 -14.05 32.92 15.90
C LYS A 186 -13.96 33.14 17.41
N LYS A 187 -15.10 33.40 18.07
CA LYS A 187 -15.17 33.70 19.52
C LYS A 187 -15.05 32.48 20.43
N TYR A 188 -15.70 31.35 20.10
CA TYR A 188 -15.86 30.22 21.03
C TYR A 188 -15.19 28.90 20.60
N ALA A 189 -14.78 28.75 19.34
CA ALA A 189 -14.17 27.49 18.91
C ALA A 189 -12.71 27.39 19.37
N SER A 190 -12.36 26.27 20.01
CA SER A 190 -10.97 25.94 20.35
C SER A 190 -10.25 25.22 19.20
N VAL A 191 -10.99 24.54 18.31
CA VAL A 191 -10.45 23.80 17.17
C VAL A 191 -11.36 23.98 15.95
N ILE A 192 -10.77 24.33 14.81
CA ILE A 192 -11.46 24.48 13.53
C ILE A 192 -11.16 23.28 12.62
N ARG A 193 -12.19 22.77 11.93
CA ARG A 193 -12.05 21.72 10.91
C ARG A 193 -12.81 22.08 9.65
N VAL A 194 -12.21 21.84 8.48
CA VAL A 194 -12.93 21.92 7.20
C VAL A 194 -13.59 20.59 6.86
N LEU A 195 -14.76 20.66 6.23
CA LEU A 195 -15.42 19.54 5.59
C LEU A 195 -14.97 19.49 4.14
N ALA A 196 -14.19 18.49 3.78
CA ALA A 196 -13.67 18.30 2.42
C ALA A 196 -14.17 16.97 1.83
N HIS A 197 -14.32 16.94 0.51
CA HIS A 197 -14.67 15.71 -0.21
C HIS A 197 -13.77 15.45 -1.41
N THR A 198 -13.53 14.18 -1.70
CA THR A 198 -12.90 13.74 -2.96
C THR A 198 -13.81 14.00 -4.16
N GLN A 199 -13.26 14.41 -5.30
CA GLN A 199 -13.92 14.37 -6.60
C GLN A 199 -13.75 12.98 -7.24
N ILE A 200 -14.74 12.09 -7.07
CA ILE A 200 -14.62 10.68 -7.50
C ILE A 200 -14.94 10.46 -8.99
N ARG A 201 -15.59 11.41 -9.69
CA ARG A 201 -15.84 11.29 -11.14
C ARG A 201 -14.61 11.50 -12.00
N LYS A 202 -13.60 12.25 -11.54
CA LYS A 202 -12.34 12.41 -12.27
C LYS A 202 -11.62 11.06 -12.43
N MET A 203 -11.64 10.26 -11.36
CA MET A 203 -11.06 8.92 -11.29
C MET A 203 -11.78 7.89 -12.17
N LYS A 204 -11.27 7.66 -13.38
CA LYS A 204 -11.84 6.65 -14.31
C LYS A 204 -11.73 5.20 -13.81
N GLY A 205 -10.80 4.92 -12.89
CA GLY A 205 -10.63 3.57 -12.33
C GLY A 205 -11.80 3.09 -11.47
N LEU A 206 -12.55 3.98 -10.83
CA LEU A 206 -13.59 3.61 -9.85
C LEU A 206 -15.02 3.68 -10.43
N LYS A 207 -15.79 2.59 -10.27
CA LYS A 207 -17.23 2.57 -10.63
C LYS A 207 -18.13 3.38 -9.68
N GLN A 208 -17.59 3.88 -8.56
CA GLN A 208 -18.36 4.53 -7.51
C GLN A 208 -18.58 6.02 -7.81
N LYS A 209 -19.84 6.47 -7.85
CA LYS A 209 -20.22 7.88 -8.14
C LYS A 209 -20.52 8.73 -6.88
N LYS A 210 -20.14 8.25 -5.69
CA LYS A 210 -20.50 8.83 -4.37
C LYS A 210 -19.24 9.32 -3.67
N ALA A 211 -19.11 10.62 -3.44
CA ALA A 211 -17.90 11.21 -2.85
C ALA A 211 -17.63 10.73 -1.40
N HIS A 212 -16.38 10.83 -0.96
CA HIS A 212 -15.97 10.57 0.42
C HIS A 212 -15.75 11.87 1.19
N LEU A 213 -16.76 12.30 1.97
CA LEU A 213 -16.70 13.49 2.83
C LEU A 213 -15.91 13.21 4.14
N MET A 214 -14.95 14.04 4.50
CA MET A 214 -14.22 14.01 5.79
C MET A 214 -14.13 15.38 6.44
N GLU A 215 -13.90 15.39 7.74
CA GLU A 215 -13.35 16.54 8.45
C GLU A 215 -11.82 16.47 8.41
N ILE A 216 -11.15 17.57 8.09
CA ILE A 216 -9.70 17.78 8.20
C ILE A 216 -9.49 18.93 9.19
N GLN A 217 -8.54 18.80 10.12
CA GLN A 217 -8.23 19.88 11.05
C GLN A 217 -7.33 20.93 10.38
N VAL A 218 -7.65 22.20 10.57
CA VAL A 218 -6.79 23.32 10.20
C VAL A 218 -5.91 23.62 11.40
N ASN A 219 -4.59 23.54 11.23
CA ASN A 219 -3.61 23.90 12.25
C ASN A 219 -2.83 25.14 11.78
N GLY A 220 -2.22 25.88 12.70
CA GLY A 220 -1.45 27.10 12.40
C GLY A 220 -2.28 28.38 12.44
N GLY A 221 -1.73 29.45 13.00
CA GLY A 221 -2.37 30.76 13.17
C GLY A 221 -3.37 30.82 14.33
N THR A 222 -4.02 31.98 14.46
CA THR A 222 -5.10 32.21 15.42
C THR A 222 -6.41 31.54 14.97
N ILE A 223 -7.38 31.41 15.89
CA ILE A 223 -8.69 30.81 15.56
C ILE A 223 -9.43 31.63 14.50
N ALA A 224 -9.33 32.96 14.54
CA ALA A 224 -9.91 33.84 13.53
C ALA A 224 -9.32 33.56 12.13
N GLN A 225 -7.98 33.56 12.02
CA GLN A 225 -7.27 33.21 10.78
C GLN A 225 -7.66 31.82 10.25
N LYS A 226 -7.86 30.83 11.11
CA LYS A 226 -8.32 29.48 10.70
C LYS A 226 -9.73 29.48 10.13
N VAL A 227 -10.64 30.30 10.67
CA VAL A 227 -12.01 30.46 10.15
C VAL A 227 -11.98 31.17 8.80
N ASP A 228 -11.20 32.24 8.67
CA ASP A 228 -11.08 33.02 7.44
C ASP A 228 -10.39 32.23 6.32
N PHE A 229 -9.33 31.49 6.65
CA PHE A 229 -8.72 30.49 5.76
C PHE A 229 -9.74 29.43 5.33
N ALA A 230 -10.47 28.83 6.27
CA ALA A 230 -11.47 27.81 5.96
C ALA A 230 -12.56 28.35 5.01
N TYR A 231 -13.06 29.56 5.24
CA TYR A 231 -14.10 30.19 4.43
C TYR A 231 -13.58 30.63 3.05
N GLY A 232 -12.40 31.24 2.98
CA GLY A 232 -11.75 31.66 1.73
C GLY A 232 -11.40 30.50 0.78
N PHE A 233 -11.36 29.27 1.30
CA PHE A 233 -11.19 28.03 0.53
C PHE A 233 -12.50 27.29 0.20
N PHE A 234 -13.68 27.82 0.55
CA PHE A 234 -14.96 27.21 0.15
C PHE A 234 -15.08 27.11 -1.38
N GLU A 235 -15.62 25.97 -1.84
CA GLU A 235 -15.89 25.64 -3.25
C GLU A 235 -14.64 25.50 -4.14
N LYS A 236 -13.47 25.94 -3.65
CA LYS A 236 -12.17 25.80 -4.29
C LYS A 236 -11.63 24.38 -4.16
N GLN A 237 -10.79 24.01 -5.13
CA GLN A 237 -10.08 22.74 -5.16
C GLN A 237 -8.75 22.86 -4.42
N VAL A 238 -8.50 21.91 -3.53
CA VAL A 238 -7.23 21.74 -2.83
C VAL A 238 -6.50 20.53 -3.44
N PRO A 239 -5.40 20.75 -4.18
CA PRO A 239 -4.49 19.70 -4.63
C PRO A 239 -3.64 19.12 -3.49
N ILE A 240 -2.92 18.03 -3.76
CA ILE A 240 -2.15 17.25 -2.76
C ILE A 240 -0.85 17.95 -2.32
N ASP A 241 -0.21 18.66 -3.24
CA ASP A 241 1.01 19.47 -3.07
C ASP A 241 0.85 20.60 -2.03
N ALA A 242 -0.35 21.18 -1.91
CA ALA A 242 -0.69 22.18 -0.91
C ALA A 242 -0.82 21.64 0.54
N VAL A 243 -0.73 20.30 0.74
CA VAL A 243 -0.94 19.64 2.05
C VAL A 243 0.27 18.84 2.51
N PHE A 244 1.01 18.25 1.57
CA PHE A 244 2.18 17.41 1.83
C PHE A 244 3.34 17.76 0.89
N GLN A 245 4.55 17.62 1.39
CA GLN A 245 5.78 17.87 0.63
C GLN A 245 6.44 16.55 0.19
N LYS A 246 7.33 16.64 -0.81
CA LYS A 246 8.24 15.52 -1.16
C LYS A 246 9.13 15.21 0.04
N ASP A 247 9.51 13.94 0.20
CA ASP A 247 10.35 13.42 1.29
C ASP A 247 9.76 13.53 2.71
N GLU A 248 8.58 14.15 2.89
CA GLU A 248 7.87 14.19 4.17
C GLU A 248 7.41 12.78 4.62
N MET A 249 7.48 12.53 5.93
CA MET A 249 6.92 11.34 6.57
C MET A 249 5.45 11.55 6.95
N ILE A 250 4.59 10.65 6.45
CA ILE A 250 3.14 10.69 6.68
C ILE A 250 2.62 9.42 7.35
N ASP A 251 1.43 9.54 7.96
CA ASP A 251 0.69 8.42 8.53
C ASP A 251 -0.50 8.03 7.63
N ILE A 252 -0.59 6.76 7.26
CA ILE A 252 -1.67 6.22 6.44
C ILE A 252 -2.71 5.56 7.33
N ILE A 253 -3.93 6.09 7.31
CA ILE A 253 -5.08 5.61 8.09
C ILE A 253 -6.11 5.00 7.14
N GLY A 254 -6.48 3.75 7.36
CA GLY A 254 -7.40 3.05 6.50
C GLY A 254 -7.99 1.79 7.10
N VAL A 255 -8.58 0.97 6.24
CA VAL A 255 -9.20 -0.31 6.62
C VAL A 255 -8.52 -1.42 5.85
N THR A 256 -8.05 -2.46 6.55
CA THR A 256 -7.29 -3.57 5.94
C THR A 256 -8.14 -4.43 4.98
N LYS A 257 -7.50 -5.17 4.06
CA LYS A 257 -8.22 -6.12 3.18
C LYS A 257 -9.00 -7.11 4.04
N GLY A 258 -10.27 -7.34 3.73
CA GLY A 258 -11.08 -8.34 4.43
C GLY A 258 -10.65 -9.75 4.04
N LYS A 259 -10.55 -10.65 5.01
CA LYS A 259 -10.31 -12.09 4.77
C LYS A 259 -11.53 -12.96 5.15
N GLY A 260 -12.48 -12.41 5.91
CA GLY A 260 -13.69 -13.11 6.33
C GLY A 260 -13.54 -13.73 7.71
N TYR A 261 -14.19 -14.87 7.95
CA TYR A 261 -14.00 -15.67 9.15
C TYR A 261 -12.79 -16.58 8.96
N GLU A 262 -11.83 -16.52 9.89
CA GLU A 262 -10.53 -17.18 9.78
C GLU A 262 -10.22 -17.98 11.05
N GLY A 263 -9.52 -19.10 10.86
CA GLY A 263 -9.07 -19.98 11.94
C GLY A 263 -8.02 -19.33 12.84
N VAL A 264 -7.71 -19.96 13.97
CA VAL A 264 -6.78 -19.35 14.95
C VAL A 264 -5.38 -19.14 14.36
N VAL A 265 -4.90 -20.10 13.55
CA VAL A 265 -3.58 -20.08 12.90
C VAL A 265 -3.40 -18.81 12.05
N THR A 266 -4.32 -18.52 11.14
CA THR A 266 -4.25 -17.36 10.23
C THR A 266 -4.68 -16.03 10.88
N ARG A 267 -5.52 -16.07 11.92
CA ARG A 267 -6.00 -14.89 12.65
C ARG A 267 -5.03 -14.37 13.71
N TRP A 268 -4.25 -15.26 14.33
CA TRP A 268 -3.36 -14.95 15.47
C TRP A 268 -1.90 -15.35 15.27
N GLY A 269 -1.59 -16.21 14.30
CA GLY A 269 -0.23 -16.71 14.07
C GLY A 269 0.18 -17.83 15.04
N VAL A 270 -0.77 -18.58 15.60
CA VAL A 270 -0.48 -19.73 16.48
C VAL A 270 0.05 -20.91 15.66
N THR A 271 0.99 -21.66 16.23
CA THR A 271 1.55 -22.88 15.64
C THR A 271 0.48 -23.95 15.44
N ARG A 272 0.61 -24.76 14.39
CA ARG A 272 -0.26 -25.92 14.14
C ARG A 272 0.09 -27.07 15.10
N LEU A 273 -0.89 -27.87 15.49
CA LEU A 273 -0.65 -29.08 16.29
C LEU A 273 0.01 -30.19 15.45
N PRO A 274 0.74 -31.14 16.06
CA PRO A 274 1.41 -32.24 15.37
C PRO A 274 0.46 -33.07 14.50
N ARG A 275 0.94 -33.59 13.35
CA ARG A 275 0.13 -34.29 12.33
C ARG A 275 -0.75 -35.42 12.88
N LYS A 276 -0.29 -36.15 13.92
CA LYS A 276 -1.03 -37.26 14.56
C LYS A 276 -2.11 -36.80 15.56
N THR A 277 -2.39 -35.50 15.69
CA THR A 277 -3.38 -35.00 16.67
C THR A 277 -4.82 -35.31 16.26
N HIS A 278 -5.56 -35.99 17.13
CA HIS A 278 -6.98 -36.30 16.92
C HIS A 278 -7.89 -35.06 16.96
N ARG A 279 -8.98 -35.09 16.20
CA ARG A 279 -9.98 -34.01 16.06
C ARG A 279 -9.37 -32.66 15.63
N GLY A 280 -8.43 -32.68 14.68
CA GLY A 280 -8.00 -31.50 13.91
C GLY A 280 -6.73 -30.77 14.37
N LEU A 281 -6.00 -30.20 13.40
CA LEU A 281 -4.64 -29.66 13.56
C LEU A 281 -4.55 -28.13 13.75
N ARG A 282 -5.56 -27.38 13.31
CA ARG A 282 -5.55 -25.90 13.23
C ARG A 282 -6.29 -25.24 14.40
N LYS A 283 -6.13 -25.78 15.60
CA LYS A 283 -6.76 -25.34 16.86
C LYS A 283 -5.69 -25.03 17.92
N VAL A 284 -6.07 -24.24 18.93
CA VAL A 284 -5.30 -24.12 20.17
C VAL A 284 -5.71 -25.29 21.08
N ALA A 285 -4.74 -25.98 21.69
CA ALA A 285 -5.01 -27.17 22.50
C ALA A 285 -5.70 -26.83 23.84
N CYS A 286 -5.13 -25.89 24.61
CA CYS A 286 -5.66 -25.45 25.90
C CYS A 286 -6.14 -24.00 25.83
N ILE A 287 -7.38 -23.73 26.25
CA ILE A 287 -8.04 -22.42 26.18
C ILE A 287 -8.15 -21.69 27.53
N GLY A 288 -7.61 -22.26 28.60
CA GLY A 288 -7.65 -21.74 29.96
C GLY A 288 -7.27 -22.81 30.98
N ALA A 289 -6.90 -22.40 32.19
CA ALA A 289 -6.86 -23.30 33.35
C ALA A 289 -8.27 -23.58 33.86
N TRP A 290 -8.42 -24.51 34.82
CA TRP A 290 -9.69 -24.76 35.51
C TRP A 290 -10.14 -23.50 36.27
N HIS A 291 -9.25 -22.95 37.10
CA HIS A 291 -9.46 -21.70 37.81
C HIS A 291 -8.61 -20.59 37.13
N PRO A 292 -9.19 -19.45 36.73
CA PRO A 292 -10.61 -19.08 36.83
C PRO A 292 -11.49 -19.80 35.80
N ALA A 293 -12.74 -20.11 36.18
CA ALA A 293 -13.73 -20.84 35.37
C ALA A 293 -14.33 -20.01 34.21
N ARG A 294 -13.50 -19.31 33.44
CA ARG A 294 -13.89 -18.52 32.26
C ARG A 294 -12.76 -18.45 31.24
N VAL A 295 -13.11 -18.53 29.95
CA VAL A 295 -12.14 -18.33 28.87
C VAL A 295 -11.72 -16.86 28.82
N SER A 296 -10.44 -16.57 29.03
CA SER A 296 -9.92 -15.20 28.97
C SER A 296 -10.00 -14.61 27.56
N PHE A 297 -10.29 -13.30 27.47
CA PHE A 297 -10.29 -12.53 26.23
C PHE A 297 -8.92 -12.49 25.52
N THR A 298 -7.84 -12.79 26.25
CA THR A 298 -6.47 -12.85 25.72
C THR A 298 -6.19 -14.13 24.94
N VAL A 299 -7.06 -15.14 25.04
CA VAL A 299 -6.89 -16.45 24.39
C VAL A 299 -7.17 -16.33 22.90
N ALA A 300 -6.27 -16.85 22.09
CA ALA A 300 -6.41 -16.84 20.63
C ALA A 300 -7.59 -17.72 20.19
N ARG A 301 -8.64 -17.09 19.63
CA ARG A 301 -9.86 -17.74 19.11
C ARG A 301 -10.10 -17.40 17.64
N ALA A 302 -10.76 -18.29 16.91
CA ALA A 302 -11.18 -18.06 15.52
C ALA A 302 -12.18 -16.90 15.41
N GLY A 303 -12.39 -16.36 14.21
CA GLY A 303 -13.32 -15.26 13.97
C GLY A 303 -12.90 -14.32 12.84
N GLN A 304 -13.51 -13.13 12.78
CA GLN A 304 -13.19 -12.12 11.75
C GLN A 304 -11.69 -11.79 11.69
N ASN A 305 -11.13 -11.81 10.49
CA ASN A 305 -9.80 -11.31 10.18
C ASN A 305 -9.83 -10.36 8.97
N GLY A 306 -8.99 -9.34 9.03
CA GLY A 306 -9.02 -8.24 8.05
C GLY A 306 -10.31 -7.41 8.12
N TYR A 307 -10.37 -6.35 7.32
CA TYR A 307 -11.39 -5.29 7.43
C TYR A 307 -11.36 -4.61 8.81
N HIS A 308 -10.18 -4.40 9.37
CA HIS A 308 -9.94 -3.68 10.62
C HIS A 308 -9.44 -2.26 10.32
N HIS A 309 -9.81 -1.27 11.14
CA HIS A 309 -9.20 0.07 11.10
C HIS A 309 -7.74 0.00 11.60
N ARG A 310 -6.81 0.58 10.85
CA ARG A 310 -5.37 0.63 11.18
C ARG A 310 -4.77 1.96 10.74
N THR A 311 -3.72 2.34 11.45
CA THR A 311 -2.78 3.41 11.10
C THR A 311 -1.44 2.73 10.87
N GLU A 312 -0.85 2.90 9.69
CA GLU A 312 0.57 2.63 9.44
C GLU A 312 1.29 3.98 9.50
N MET A 313 2.29 4.11 10.37
CA MET A 313 2.97 5.38 10.65
C MET A 313 4.29 5.50 9.90
N ASN A 314 4.84 6.71 9.85
CA ASN A 314 6.19 7.02 9.32
C ASN A 314 6.43 6.42 7.92
N LYS A 315 5.53 6.75 6.98
CA LYS A 315 5.63 6.36 5.57
C LYS A 315 6.16 7.53 4.77
N LYS A 316 7.31 7.36 4.13
CA LYS A 316 7.95 8.42 3.35
C LYS A 316 7.26 8.64 2.00
N ILE A 317 7.12 9.90 1.61
CA ILE A 317 6.68 10.31 0.26
C ILE A 317 7.91 10.38 -0.64
N TYR A 318 7.93 9.61 -1.72
CA TYR A 318 9.04 9.62 -2.68
C TYR A 318 8.81 10.54 -3.88
N LYS A 319 7.57 10.60 -4.37
CA LYS A 319 7.17 11.46 -5.50
C LYS A 319 5.72 11.90 -5.33
N LEU A 320 5.48 13.17 -5.61
CA LEU A 320 4.18 13.76 -5.92
C LEU A 320 4.17 13.92 -7.45
N GLY A 321 3.21 13.30 -8.14
CA GLY A 321 3.05 13.45 -9.59
C GLY A 321 1.77 14.20 -9.89
N LYS A 322 1.87 15.35 -10.55
CA LYS A 322 0.75 16.28 -10.79
C LYS A 322 0.27 16.21 -12.23
N ALA A 323 -1.01 15.92 -12.45
CA ALA A 323 -1.54 15.66 -13.78
C ALA A 323 -1.39 16.87 -14.71
N GLY A 324 -0.81 16.66 -15.89
CA GLY A 324 -0.51 17.70 -16.88
C GLY A 324 0.89 18.30 -16.80
N ASN A 325 1.64 18.05 -15.72
CA ASN A 325 3.05 18.42 -15.60
C ASN A 325 3.97 17.25 -15.98
N GLU A 326 5.22 17.54 -16.36
CA GLU A 326 6.27 16.53 -16.57
C GLU A 326 6.47 15.63 -15.34
N GLU A 327 6.29 16.20 -14.13
CA GLU A 327 6.32 15.50 -12.85
C GLU A 327 5.35 14.31 -12.75
N HIS A 328 4.26 14.28 -13.53
CA HIS A 328 3.35 13.15 -13.59
C HIS A 328 4.04 11.90 -14.14
N THR A 329 4.93 12.06 -15.11
CA THR A 329 5.61 10.94 -15.74
C THR A 329 6.52 10.21 -14.74
N ALA A 330 6.78 8.93 -14.98
CA ALA A 330 7.68 8.09 -14.21
C ALA A 330 9.12 8.13 -14.74
N SER A 331 9.49 9.17 -15.49
CA SER A 331 10.87 9.50 -15.81
C SER A 331 11.60 10.03 -14.56
N THR A 332 12.93 10.02 -14.64
CA THR A 332 13.89 10.46 -13.62
C THR A 332 15.15 10.97 -14.32
N GLU A 333 15.98 11.79 -13.66
CA GLU A 333 17.25 12.34 -14.21
C GLU A 333 18.14 11.27 -14.90
N PHE A 334 18.09 10.02 -14.42
CA PHE A 334 18.89 8.89 -14.93
C PHE A 334 18.19 8.05 -16.00
N ASP A 335 16.89 8.23 -16.21
CA ASP A 335 16.08 7.43 -17.14
C ASP A 335 15.67 8.28 -18.35
N ARG A 336 16.32 8.01 -19.48
CA ARG A 336 16.06 8.69 -20.76
C ARG A 336 14.69 8.34 -21.37
N THR A 337 13.96 7.39 -20.80
CA THR A 337 12.65 6.97 -21.34
C THR A 337 11.50 7.70 -20.66
N GLU A 338 10.85 8.58 -21.41
CA GLU A 338 9.55 9.14 -21.03
C GLU A 338 8.51 8.02 -20.96
N LYS A 339 7.91 7.84 -19.78
CA LYS A 339 6.95 6.79 -19.49
C LYS A 339 5.98 7.25 -18.41
N ASP A 340 4.73 6.81 -18.48
CA ASP A 340 3.72 7.09 -17.47
C ASP A 340 3.91 6.19 -16.24
N ILE A 341 3.45 6.62 -15.05
CA ILE A 341 3.45 5.81 -13.83
C ILE A 341 2.56 4.56 -13.94
N THR A 342 1.67 4.53 -14.94
CA THR A 342 0.80 3.38 -15.14
C THR A 342 1.54 2.25 -15.85
N PRO A 343 1.60 1.05 -15.25
CA PRO A 343 2.33 -0.06 -15.86
C PRO A 343 1.66 -0.51 -17.16
N MET A 344 2.40 -1.19 -18.04
CA MET A 344 1.83 -1.76 -19.26
C MET A 344 0.59 -2.64 -18.95
N GLY A 345 -0.53 -2.36 -19.63
CA GLY A 345 -1.84 -2.98 -19.35
C GLY A 345 -2.65 -2.34 -18.20
N GLY A 346 -2.10 -1.33 -17.53
CA GLY A 346 -2.66 -0.68 -16.35
C GLY A 346 -2.52 -1.50 -15.06
N PHE A 347 -2.81 -0.90 -13.92
CA PHE A 347 -2.74 -1.61 -12.64
C PHE A 347 -3.85 -2.68 -12.56
N PRO A 348 -3.54 -3.97 -12.30
CA PRO A 348 -4.52 -5.06 -12.33
C PRO A 348 -5.71 -4.80 -11.39
N HIS A 349 -6.93 -4.92 -11.93
CA HIS A 349 -8.22 -4.58 -11.30
C HIS A 349 -8.41 -3.11 -10.88
N TYR A 350 -7.47 -2.21 -11.15
CA TYR A 350 -7.62 -0.77 -10.95
C TYR A 350 -7.88 -0.04 -12.26
N GLY A 351 -6.98 -0.20 -13.23
CA GLY A 351 -6.93 0.54 -14.49
C GLY A 351 -5.76 1.51 -14.55
N VAL A 352 -5.93 2.60 -15.30
CA VAL A 352 -4.97 3.68 -15.52
C VAL A 352 -5.18 4.76 -14.45
N VAL A 353 -4.09 5.24 -13.85
CA VAL A 353 -4.01 6.45 -13.00
C VAL A 353 -3.95 7.66 -13.95
N LYS A 354 -4.76 8.69 -13.71
CA LYS A 354 -4.81 9.88 -14.58
C LYS A 354 -4.79 11.20 -13.83
N ASP A 355 -5.36 11.22 -12.63
CA ASP A 355 -5.27 12.38 -11.75
C ASP A 355 -3.89 12.42 -11.06
N ASP A 356 -3.68 13.40 -10.19
CA ASP A 356 -2.50 13.48 -9.32
C ASP A 356 -2.31 12.19 -8.54
N TYR A 357 -1.06 11.82 -8.27
CA TYR A 357 -0.74 10.67 -7.43
C TYR A 357 0.39 10.95 -6.44
N LEU A 358 0.40 10.12 -5.41
CA LEU A 358 1.40 10.08 -4.36
C LEU A 358 2.07 8.70 -4.35
N MET A 359 3.39 8.68 -4.45
CA MET A 359 4.22 7.49 -4.31
C MET A 359 4.74 7.38 -2.87
N ILE A 360 4.37 6.29 -2.20
CA ILE A 360 4.67 6.08 -0.78
C ILE A 360 5.59 4.85 -0.60
N LYS A 361 6.60 4.97 0.26
CA LYS A 361 7.46 3.87 0.72
C LYS A 361 6.66 2.66 1.22
N GLY A 362 6.96 1.50 0.64
CA GLY A 362 6.48 0.19 1.08
C GLY A 362 5.01 -0.10 0.81
N CYS A 363 4.46 -0.98 1.65
CA CYS A 363 3.06 -1.36 1.62
C CYS A 363 2.15 -0.27 2.23
N CYS A 364 0.84 -0.44 2.03
CA CYS A 364 -0.19 0.47 2.52
C CYS A 364 -1.49 -0.31 2.78
N VAL A 365 -2.24 0.10 3.80
CA VAL A 365 -3.47 -0.57 4.25
C VAL A 365 -4.52 -0.76 3.15
N GLY A 366 -5.01 -1.99 3.02
CA GLY A 366 -6.19 -2.31 2.20
C GLY A 366 -5.90 -2.79 0.77
N PRO A 367 -6.96 -3.22 0.06
CA PRO A 367 -6.89 -3.59 -1.35
C PRO A 367 -6.83 -2.35 -2.24
N LYS A 368 -6.55 -2.56 -3.53
CA LYS A 368 -6.73 -1.54 -4.58
C LYS A 368 -8.18 -0.99 -4.57
N LYS A 369 -8.39 0.23 -5.08
CA LYS A 369 -9.67 0.97 -5.09
C LYS A 369 -10.19 1.39 -3.71
N ARG A 370 -9.49 1.09 -2.62
CA ARG A 370 -9.88 1.55 -1.29
C ARG A 370 -9.40 2.97 -1.04
N VAL A 371 -10.30 3.80 -0.51
CA VAL A 371 -9.96 5.11 0.05
C VAL A 371 -9.06 4.94 1.29
N VAL A 372 -7.94 5.64 1.27
CA VAL A 372 -6.99 5.78 2.37
C VAL A 372 -6.95 7.25 2.79
N THR A 373 -6.80 7.50 4.08
CA THR A 373 -6.64 8.85 4.63
C THR A 373 -5.18 9.04 4.97
N LEU A 374 -4.54 9.96 4.27
CA LEU A 374 -3.19 10.40 4.52
C LEU A 374 -3.27 11.49 5.60
N ARG A 375 -2.37 11.49 6.57
CA ARG A 375 -2.28 12.50 7.64
C ARG A 375 -0.81 12.85 7.84
N GLN A 376 -0.52 14.11 8.16
CA GLN A 376 0.78 14.49 8.70
C GLN A 376 1.09 13.66 9.96
N THR A 377 2.37 13.40 10.21
CA THR A 377 2.82 12.59 11.34
C THR A 377 2.43 13.24 12.68
N LEU A 378 2.15 12.42 13.70
CA LEU A 378 1.95 12.93 15.08
C LEU A 378 3.27 13.11 15.84
N LEU A 379 4.32 12.44 15.37
CA LEU A 379 5.65 12.47 15.97
C LEU A 379 6.51 13.45 15.17
N ASN A 380 7.20 14.34 15.87
CA ASN A 380 8.21 15.20 15.26
C ASN A 380 9.32 14.32 14.67
N GLN A 381 9.68 14.56 13.41
CA GLN A 381 10.58 13.70 12.67
C GLN A 381 12.00 14.27 12.73
N THR A 382 12.81 13.74 13.65
CA THR A 382 14.23 14.12 13.81
C THR A 382 15.19 13.04 13.31
N SER A 383 14.71 11.82 13.07
CA SER A 383 15.56 10.71 12.61
C SER A 383 16.13 10.98 11.22
N ARG A 384 17.42 10.65 11.00
CA ARG A 384 18.13 10.85 9.72
C ARG A 384 17.38 10.24 8.51
N VAL A 385 16.81 9.05 8.66
CA VAL A 385 15.98 8.37 7.63
C VAL A 385 14.72 9.17 7.23
N ALA A 386 14.18 9.98 8.15
CA ALA A 386 13.07 10.88 7.83
C ALA A 386 13.54 12.13 7.06
N LEU A 387 14.70 12.69 7.43
CA LEU A 387 15.23 13.92 6.85
C LEU A 387 16.05 13.73 5.54
N GLU A 388 16.48 12.50 5.22
CA GLU A 388 17.23 12.19 3.98
C GLU A 388 16.44 12.60 2.73
N GLU A 389 17.03 13.36 1.80
CA GLU A 389 16.39 13.66 0.51
C GLU A 389 16.63 12.52 -0.49
N ILE A 390 15.57 11.87 -0.99
CA ILE A 390 15.72 10.80 -1.96
C ILE A 390 15.76 11.32 -3.40
N LYS A 391 16.81 10.91 -4.12
CA LYS A 391 16.89 10.99 -5.58
C LYS A 391 16.56 9.62 -6.19
N LEU A 392 15.45 9.57 -6.92
CA LEU A 392 14.99 8.39 -7.64
C LEU A 392 15.83 8.15 -8.90
N LYS A 393 16.19 6.89 -9.17
CA LYS A 393 16.98 6.49 -10.35
C LYS A 393 16.17 5.80 -11.44
N PHE A 394 15.19 5.00 -11.05
CA PHE A 394 14.32 4.29 -11.98
C PHE A 394 13.02 3.92 -11.27
N ILE A 395 11.90 4.10 -11.96
CA ILE A 395 10.59 3.62 -11.52
C ILE A 395 10.18 2.46 -12.43
N ASP A 396 9.82 1.32 -11.85
CA ASP A 396 9.38 0.17 -12.63
C ASP A 396 7.94 0.33 -13.11
N THR A 397 7.77 0.30 -14.43
CA THR A 397 6.49 0.44 -15.15
C THR A 397 6.18 -0.81 -15.99
N SER A 398 6.88 -1.92 -15.75
CA SER A 398 6.60 -3.23 -16.33
C SER A 398 5.17 -3.71 -16.05
N SER A 399 4.64 -4.53 -16.97
CA SER A 399 3.31 -5.16 -16.79
C SER A 399 3.24 -5.92 -15.46
N LYS A 400 2.13 -5.75 -14.75
CA LYS A 400 1.85 -6.43 -13.47
C LYS A 400 0.88 -7.61 -13.61
N ALA A 401 0.61 -8.04 -14.85
CA ALA A 401 -0.28 -9.17 -15.15
C ALA A 401 0.46 -10.50 -15.36
N ALA A 402 1.72 -10.44 -15.82
CA ALA A 402 2.63 -11.57 -16.02
C ALA A 402 4.08 -11.08 -15.86
N SER A 403 5.08 -11.97 -15.89
CA SER A 403 6.49 -11.59 -15.97
C SER A 403 6.76 -10.86 -17.29
N ALA A 404 7.18 -9.59 -17.21
CA ALA A 404 7.47 -8.76 -18.39
C ALA A 404 8.89 -8.18 -18.31
N SER A 405 9.63 -8.26 -19.42
CA SER A 405 10.98 -7.69 -19.56
C SER A 405 10.96 -6.17 -19.82
N CYS A 406 9.86 -5.65 -20.35
CA CYS A 406 9.79 -4.29 -20.89
C CYS A 406 9.14 -3.29 -19.92
N SER A 407 9.76 -2.12 -19.80
CA SER A 407 9.30 -0.98 -18.98
C SER A 407 8.38 -0.01 -19.73
N GLY A 408 8.44 0.05 -21.07
CA GLY A 408 7.60 0.93 -21.89
C GLY A 408 7.11 0.26 -23.18
N ARG A 409 6.10 0.84 -23.83
CA ARG A 409 5.59 0.31 -25.12
C ARG A 409 6.60 0.50 -26.25
N SER A 410 7.26 1.66 -26.29
CA SER A 410 8.35 1.95 -27.23
C SER A 410 9.54 1.03 -27.01
N SER A 411 9.93 0.78 -25.75
CA SER A 411 10.99 -0.20 -25.45
C SER A 411 10.56 -1.62 -25.82
N CYS A 412 9.31 -2.00 -25.60
CA CYS A 412 8.78 -3.30 -26.04
C CYS A 412 8.77 -3.45 -27.56
N TRP A 413 8.55 -2.36 -28.31
CA TRP A 413 8.59 -2.37 -29.77
C TRP A 413 10.04 -2.36 -30.31
N ALA A 414 10.96 -1.70 -29.61
CA ALA A 414 12.39 -1.72 -29.91
C ALA A 414 13.05 -3.06 -29.56
N ASP A 415 12.66 -3.67 -28.43
CA ASP A 415 13.10 -5.01 -28.00
C ASP A 415 12.47 -6.10 -28.89
N TRP A 416 11.24 -5.91 -29.37
CA TRP A 416 10.65 -6.74 -30.43
C TRP A 416 11.41 -6.60 -31.76
N LYS A 417 11.80 -5.38 -32.17
CA LYS A 417 12.68 -5.17 -33.35
C LYS A 417 14.07 -5.78 -33.18
N ARG A 418 14.59 -5.83 -31.95
CA ARG A 418 15.93 -6.37 -31.62
C ARG A 418 15.92 -7.90 -31.49
N ASN A 419 14.90 -8.46 -30.86
CA ASN A 419 14.64 -9.90 -30.76
C ASN A 419 13.92 -10.45 -32.00
N LYS A 420 14.40 -10.10 -33.20
CA LYS A 420 13.96 -10.68 -34.48
C LYS A 420 14.25 -12.18 -34.64
N GLY A 421 14.79 -12.85 -33.61
CA GLY A 421 14.86 -14.30 -33.49
C GLY A 421 13.83 -14.94 -32.53
N GLY A 422 12.99 -14.16 -31.82
CA GLY A 422 12.11 -14.66 -30.75
C GLY A 422 10.60 -14.49 -30.98
N ALA A 423 10.19 -13.50 -31.76
CA ALA A 423 8.80 -13.34 -32.20
C ALA A 423 8.78 -12.65 -33.57
N GLY A 424 8.23 -13.33 -34.58
CA GLY A 424 8.11 -12.78 -35.93
C GLY A 424 7.16 -11.58 -36.02
N PRO A 425 6.94 -11.05 -37.24
CA PRO A 425 5.77 -10.24 -37.53
C PRO A 425 4.52 -10.91 -36.96
N PHE A 426 3.73 -10.18 -36.17
CA PHE A 426 2.35 -10.59 -35.95
C PHE A 426 1.70 -10.74 -37.33
N PRO A 427 0.94 -11.83 -37.59
CA PRO A 427 0.27 -11.98 -38.87
C PRO A 427 -0.55 -10.72 -39.13
N PRO A 428 -0.46 -10.11 -40.32
CA PRO A 428 -1.16 -8.87 -40.59
C PRO A 428 -2.66 -9.11 -40.40
N THR A 429 -3.25 -8.44 -39.42
CA THR A 429 -4.71 -8.23 -39.37
C THR A 429 -5.03 -7.23 -40.48
N GLY A 430 -5.01 -7.74 -41.71
CA GLY A 430 -4.99 -6.92 -42.92
C GLY A 430 -6.34 -6.25 -43.20
N PRO A 431 -6.32 -5.06 -43.80
CA PRO A 431 -7.46 -4.50 -44.48
C PRO A 431 -7.11 -4.24 -45.97
N GLN A 432 -7.03 -5.31 -46.78
CA GLN A 432 -7.01 -5.22 -48.24
C GLN A 432 -7.37 -6.59 -48.85
N ASP A 433 -8.67 -6.88 -48.89
CA ASP A 433 -9.24 -7.88 -49.81
C ASP A 433 -10.72 -7.55 -50.13
N SER A 434 -11.03 -6.25 -50.16
CA SER A 434 -12.30 -5.73 -50.70
C SER A 434 -12.23 -5.80 -52.22
N MET A 435 -13.03 -6.70 -52.81
CA MET A 435 -13.23 -7.05 -54.24
C MET A 435 -12.69 -8.43 -54.71
N GLY A 436 -11.96 -9.19 -53.88
CA GLY A 436 -11.42 -10.50 -54.31
C GLY A 436 -12.29 -11.73 -54.03
N ARG A 437 -13.15 -11.71 -53.00
CA ARG A 437 -13.82 -12.91 -52.46
C ARG A 437 -15.32 -12.75 -52.15
N LEU A 438 -16.06 -12.11 -53.06
CA LEU A 438 -17.53 -12.17 -53.07
C LEU A 438 -18.09 -13.14 -54.14
N HIS A 439 -17.23 -13.72 -55.00
CA HIS A 439 -17.62 -14.53 -56.16
C HIS A 439 -17.46 -16.05 -56.02
N HIS A 440 -17.25 -16.57 -54.80
CA HIS A 440 -17.27 -18.03 -54.57
C HIS A 440 -18.10 -18.47 -53.35
N TRP A 441 -19.01 -17.60 -52.90
CA TRP A 441 -20.02 -17.93 -51.87
C TRP A 441 -21.41 -17.36 -52.17
N ILE A 442 -21.63 -16.87 -53.41
CA ILE A 442 -22.91 -16.33 -53.90
C ILE A 442 -23.50 -17.19 -55.05
N GLU A 443 -22.80 -18.21 -55.53
CA GLU A 443 -23.29 -19.16 -56.57
C GLU A 443 -23.80 -20.51 -56.03
N CYS A 444 -24.01 -20.65 -54.72
CA CYS A 444 -24.65 -21.84 -54.13
C CYS A 444 -25.96 -21.54 -53.38
N TRP A 445 -26.50 -20.32 -53.50
CA TRP A 445 -27.75 -19.92 -52.83
C TRP A 445 -28.74 -19.16 -53.73
N LYS A 446 -28.67 -19.41 -55.05
CA LYS A 446 -29.65 -18.91 -56.05
C LYS A 446 -30.15 -19.97 -57.03
N THR A 447 -30.30 -21.21 -56.58
CA THR A 447 -31.04 -22.27 -57.31
C THR A 447 -31.79 -23.22 -56.36
N ASN A 448 -32.71 -22.71 -55.54
CA ASN A 448 -34.09 -23.18 -55.70
C ASN A 448 -35.15 -22.24 -55.11
N SER A 449 -36.26 -22.16 -55.84
CA SER A 449 -37.55 -21.57 -55.44
C SER A 449 -38.23 -22.41 -54.33
N ARG A 450 -39.31 -22.02 -53.63
CA ARG A 450 -40.44 -21.12 -53.96
C ARG A 450 -41.29 -20.86 -52.67
N THR A 451 -42.09 -19.77 -52.65
CA THR A 451 -43.38 -19.60 -51.90
C THR A 451 -43.47 -20.05 -50.41
N SER A 452 -43.46 -19.16 -49.40
CA SER A 452 -44.51 -18.20 -48.96
C SER A 452 -45.62 -18.78 -48.04
N LEU A 453 -45.73 -18.28 -46.80
CA LEU A 453 -46.96 -17.71 -46.20
C LEU A 453 -46.74 -17.20 -44.76
N ASN A 454 -47.51 -16.17 -44.39
CA ASN A 454 -47.54 -15.57 -43.04
C ASN A 454 -48.39 -16.40 -42.07
N VAL A 455 -48.08 -16.37 -40.77
CA VAL A 455 -49.11 -16.28 -39.70
C VAL A 455 -48.56 -15.47 -38.51
N SER A 456 -49.40 -14.62 -37.93
CA SER A 456 -49.25 -14.12 -36.56
C SER A 456 -50.53 -14.43 -35.77
N GLY A 457 -50.42 -14.83 -34.50
CA GLY A 457 -51.56 -14.85 -33.57
C GLY A 457 -51.78 -16.13 -32.74
N ARG A 458 -51.82 -15.92 -31.41
CA ARG A 458 -52.63 -16.56 -30.34
C ARG A 458 -53.21 -17.98 -30.52
N GLY A 459 -53.09 -18.81 -29.47
CA GLY A 459 -54.12 -19.81 -29.14
C GLY A 459 -53.71 -20.99 -28.25
N THR A 460 -54.27 -21.04 -27.03
CA THR A 460 -54.74 -22.24 -26.28
C THR A 460 -53.91 -23.53 -26.09
N THR A 461 -53.83 -23.93 -24.80
CA THR A 461 -53.52 -25.26 -24.20
C THR A 461 -54.61 -26.33 -24.45
N PRO A 462 -54.53 -27.61 -23.95
CA PRO A 462 -53.45 -28.44 -23.38
C PRO A 462 -53.30 -29.74 -24.28
N PRO A 463 -53.25 -31.04 -23.85
CA PRO A 463 -52.85 -31.72 -22.59
C PRO A 463 -51.95 -33.00 -22.71
N LEU A 464 -51.42 -33.44 -21.55
CA LEU A 464 -51.21 -34.80 -20.97
C LEU A 464 -50.86 -36.08 -21.79
N GLN A 465 -50.24 -37.02 -21.02
CA GLN A 465 -50.02 -38.47 -21.27
C GLN A 465 -48.92 -38.83 -22.30
N ALA A 466 -48.16 -39.92 -22.16
CA ALA A 466 -48.16 -40.98 -21.13
C ALA A 466 -46.82 -41.76 -21.13
N LEU A 467 -46.48 -42.39 -19.99
CA LEU A 467 -45.75 -43.69 -19.86
C LEU A 467 -44.29 -43.77 -20.41
N ASP A 468 -43.36 -44.60 -19.91
CA ASP A 468 -43.42 -45.70 -18.92
C ASP A 468 -42.21 -45.69 -17.96
N GLU A 469 -42.36 -46.39 -16.84
CA GLU A 469 -41.25 -46.80 -15.96
C GLU A 469 -40.51 -48.01 -16.55
N PHE A 470 -39.19 -48.15 -16.33
CA PHE A 470 -38.59 -49.47 -16.10
C PHE A 470 -37.22 -49.33 -15.40
N ASN A 471 -37.11 -49.93 -14.20
CA ASN A 471 -35.81 -50.33 -13.64
C ASN A 471 -35.31 -51.58 -14.37
N ILE A 472 -34.00 -51.86 -14.39
CA ILE A 472 -33.38 -53.14 -13.95
C ILE A 472 -31.86 -53.23 -14.30
N SER A 473 -31.13 -53.79 -13.34
CA SER A 473 -29.82 -54.49 -13.33
C SER A 473 -28.55 -53.96 -14.01
N GLU A 474 -27.45 -54.39 -13.38
CA GLU A 474 -26.07 -54.40 -13.84
C GLU A 474 -25.88 -55.28 -15.09
N GLU A 475 -24.98 -54.88 -16.00
CA GLU A 475 -24.00 -55.79 -16.62
C GLU A 475 -22.84 -55.00 -17.27
N ASN A 476 -21.63 -55.55 -17.23
CA ASN A 476 -20.45 -55.09 -17.99
C ASN A 476 -20.41 -55.91 -19.30
N PRO A 477 -19.90 -55.42 -20.47
CA PRO A 477 -18.45 -55.21 -20.62
C PRO A 477 -17.93 -54.23 -21.70
N SER A 478 -16.60 -54.00 -21.63
CA SER A 478 -15.64 -53.71 -22.72
C SER A 478 -15.74 -52.44 -23.61
N VAL A 479 -14.54 -51.87 -23.85
CA VAL A 479 -13.94 -51.47 -25.15
C VAL A 479 -13.02 -50.23 -24.99
N HIS A 480 -11.87 -50.26 -25.67
CA HIS A 480 -10.87 -49.17 -25.78
C HIS A 480 -11.50 -47.85 -26.30
N THR A 481 -10.95 -46.65 -26.09
CA THR A 481 -9.79 -46.17 -26.88
C THR A 481 -9.32 -44.78 -26.41
N GLN A 482 -7.98 -44.58 -26.38
CA GLN A 482 -7.21 -43.32 -26.37
C GLN A 482 -7.68 -42.10 -25.52
N ARG A 483 -6.93 -41.86 -24.43
CA ARG A 483 -6.43 -40.51 -24.09
C ARG A 483 -4.96 -40.57 -23.70
N SER A 484 -4.15 -39.74 -24.33
CA SER A 484 -2.69 -39.70 -24.17
C SER A 484 -2.27 -39.24 -22.76
N LYS A 485 -1.44 -40.04 -22.11
CA LYS A 485 -0.75 -39.69 -20.86
C LYS A 485 0.72 -39.39 -21.17
N ILE A 486 1.20 -38.21 -20.77
CA ILE A 486 2.63 -37.91 -20.75
C ILE A 486 3.25 -38.59 -19.53
N LEU A 487 4.31 -39.35 -19.76
CA LEU A 487 4.94 -40.23 -18.79
C LEU A 487 6.01 -39.48 -17.96
N TYR A 488 5.87 -39.48 -16.63
CA TYR A 488 6.98 -39.16 -15.72
C TYR A 488 7.59 -40.48 -15.23
N VAL A 489 8.82 -40.78 -15.65
CA VAL A 489 9.56 -41.97 -15.18
C VAL A 489 10.23 -41.66 -13.85
N TYR A 490 9.85 -42.40 -12.81
CA TYR A 490 10.47 -42.36 -11.48
C TYR A 490 11.29 -43.64 -11.30
N LEU A 491 12.59 -43.59 -11.54
CA LEU A 491 13.47 -44.74 -11.34
C LEU A 491 13.88 -44.85 -9.87
N ARG A 492 13.39 -45.90 -9.21
CA ARG A 492 13.74 -46.27 -7.83
C ARG A 492 14.48 -47.61 -7.89
N LYS A 493 15.81 -47.58 -7.69
CA LYS A 493 16.59 -48.78 -7.34
C LYS A 493 17.20 -48.58 -5.96
N GLY A 494 17.07 -49.58 -5.11
CA GLY A 494 17.83 -49.72 -3.87
C GLY A 494 18.94 -50.76 -4.06
N GLY A 495 19.71 -51.00 -2.98
CA GLY A 495 20.83 -51.94 -2.97
C GLY A 495 22.14 -51.23 -2.67
N ALA A 496 22.87 -51.72 -1.68
CA ALA A 496 24.16 -51.19 -1.25
C ALA A 496 25.30 -52.08 -1.75
N SER A 497 26.46 -51.49 -2.02
CA SER A 497 27.80 -52.10 -1.80
C SER A 497 28.91 -51.12 -2.21
N ASP A 498 29.76 -50.80 -1.25
CA ASP A 498 31.23 -50.66 -1.34
C ASP A 498 31.86 -49.72 -2.41
N PHE A 499 32.49 -48.66 -1.90
CA PHE A 499 33.46 -47.83 -2.63
C PHE A 499 34.84 -48.51 -2.61
N LEU A 500 35.29 -49.03 -3.76
CA LEU A 500 36.69 -49.43 -3.95
C LEU A 500 37.48 -48.30 -4.64
N PHE A 501 38.64 -47.96 -4.08
CA PHE A 501 39.59 -47.01 -4.67
C PHE A 501 40.34 -47.64 -5.86
N LEU A 502 40.40 -46.95 -7.00
CA LEU A 502 41.44 -47.18 -8.01
C LEU A 502 42.04 -45.85 -8.48
N LYS A 503 43.37 -45.81 -8.52
CA LYS A 503 44.19 -44.66 -8.94
C LYS A 503 44.23 -44.55 -10.47
N GLY A 504 44.20 -43.33 -10.99
CA GLY A 504 44.57 -42.98 -12.36
C GLY A 504 45.40 -41.69 -12.34
N ASN A 505 46.49 -41.63 -13.10
CA ASN A 505 47.56 -40.64 -12.91
C ASN A 505 47.27 -39.23 -13.48
N PRO A 506 47.95 -38.18 -13.00
CA PRO A 506 47.65 -36.79 -13.31
C PRO A 506 48.54 -36.19 -14.43
N SER A 507 47.96 -35.30 -15.23
CA SER A 507 48.73 -34.22 -15.88
C SER A 507 47.82 -33.05 -16.30
N LEU A 508 48.42 -31.84 -16.29
CA LEU A 508 47.95 -30.55 -16.84
C LEU A 508 46.98 -29.67 -16.00
N PHE A 509 47.47 -28.42 -15.81
CA PHE A 509 46.85 -27.16 -15.37
C PHE A 509 46.96 -26.70 -13.89
N PRO A 510 47.46 -25.46 -13.64
CA PRO A 510 47.85 -25.01 -12.29
C PRO A 510 46.77 -24.15 -11.60
N CYS A 511 46.03 -24.71 -10.64
CA CYS A 511 45.07 -23.97 -9.80
C CYS A 511 45.27 -24.14 -8.28
N GLY A 512 46.35 -24.80 -7.83
CA GLY A 512 46.52 -25.21 -6.42
C GLY A 512 47.14 -24.18 -5.46
N ILE A 513 47.82 -23.15 -5.95
CA ILE A 513 48.66 -22.26 -5.10
C ILE A 513 47.89 -21.03 -4.57
N ILE A 514 46.91 -20.53 -5.32
CA ILE A 514 46.16 -19.30 -4.99
C ILE A 514 45.12 -19.53 -3.87
N THR A 515 44.64 -20.76 -3.69
CA THR A 515 43.69 -21.12 -2.63
C THR A 515 44.36 -21.29 -1.26
N TRP A 516 45.61 -21.78 -1.22
CA TRP A 516 46.33 -22.02 0.02
C TRP A 516 46.77 -20.71 0.70
N ILE A 517 47.31 -19.76 -0.07
CA ILE A 517 47.72 -18.43 0.43
C ILE A 517 46.53 -17.68 1.06
N ASN A 518 45.34 -17.76 0.46
CA ASN A 518 44.14 -17.12 0.99
C ASN A 518 43.62 -17.73 2.30
N GLN A 519 43.79 -19.04 2.53
CA GLN A 519 43.38 -19.64 3.80
C GLN A 519 44.32 -19.26 4.95
N GLU A 520 45.63 -19.23 4.71
CA GLU A 520 46.60 -18.89 5.77
C GLU A 520 46.56 -17.40 6.13
N MET A 521 46.37 -16.50 5.16
CA MET A 521 46.18 -15.06 5.44
C MET A 521 44.95 -14.79 6.35
N VAL A 522 43.84 -15.49 6.11
CA VAL A 522 42.63 -15.37 6.93
C VAL A 522 42.85 -15.94 8.34
N ARG A 523 43.64 -17.02 8.47
CA ARG A 523 44.02 -17.60 9.76
C ARG A 523 44.90 -16.65 10.58
N GLN A 524 45.92 -16.04 9.97
CA GLN A 524 46.80 -15.07 10.63
C GLN A 524 46.05 -13.81 11.11
N GLN A 525 45.15 -13.27 10.26
CA GLN A 525 44.28 -12.15 10.65
C GLN A 525 43.29 -12.50 11.77
N PHE A 526 42.83 -13.76 11.86
CA PHE A 526 41.97 -14.21 12.94
C PHE A 526 42.72 -14.32 14.29
N LEU A 527 43.98 -14.76 14.27
CA LEU A 527 44.82 -14.89 15.47
C LEU A 527 45.22 -13.52 16.05
N GLN A 528 45.63 -12.55 15.22
CA GLN A 528 45.86 -11.17 15.67
C GLN A 528 44.60 -10.52 16.28
N ARG A 529 43.41 -10.93 15.84
CA ARG A 529 42.12 -10.44 16.35
C ARG A 529 41.74 -11.03 17.71
N ILE A 530 42.26 -12.20 18.05
CA ILE A 530 42.11 -12.80 19.39
C ILE A 530 43.07 -12.11 20.37
N GLN A 531 44.34 -11.91 20.00
CA GLN A 531 45.35 -11.25 20.83
C GLN A 531 45.01 -9.78 21.17
N SER A 532 44.35 -9.07 20.25
CA SER A 532 43.86 -7.70 20.52
C SER A 532 42.61 -7.65 21.42
N GLN A 533 41.81 -8.73 21.48
CA GLN A 533 40.67 -8.82 22.40
C GLN A 533 41.05 -9.25 23.82
N THR A 534 42.16 -9.98 24.00
CA THR A 534 42.70 -10.28 25.34
C THR A 534 43.28 -9.02 25.99
N HIS A 535 44.09 -8.25 25.26
CA HIS A 535 44.61 -6.95 25.74
C HIS A 535 43.50 -5.96 26.14
N TRP A 536 42.39 -5.93 25.40
CA TRP A 536 41.24 -5.06 25.71
C TRP A 536 40.51 -5.42 27.01
N LYS A 537 40.55 -6.69 27.45
CA LYS A 537 39.94 -7.11 28.72
C LYS A 537 40.81 -6.76 29.93
N GLU A 538 42.13 -6.81 29.78
CA GLU A 538 43.08 -6.46 30.83
C GLU A 538 43.04 -4.95 31.13
N SER A 539 42.99 -4.10 30.10
CA SER A 539 42.89 -2.64 30.27
C SER A 539 41.60 -2.17 30.96
N PHE A 540 40.48 -2.89 30.80
CA PHE A 540 39.23 -2.57 31.52
C PHE A 540 39.20 -3.10 32.96
N GLY A 541 39.98 -4.13 33.29
CA GLY A 541 40.13 -4.61 34.66
C GLY A 541 40.85 -3.61 35.56
N ALA A 542 41.86 -2.91 35.03
CA ALA A 542 42.64 -1.92 35.77
C ALA A 542 41.83 -0.66 36.17
N LEU A 543 40.88 -0.23 35.33
CA LEU A 543 40.03 0.94 35.60
C LEU A 543 38.91 0.71 36.63
N GLY A 544 38.56 -0.55 36.92
CA GLY A 544 37.56 -0.90 37.95
C GLY A 544 38.10 -0.92 39.38
N SER A 545 39.41 -0.75 39.57
CA SER A 545 40.08 -0.87 40.88
C SER A 545 40.56 0.47 41.48
N LEU A 546 40.48 1.57 40.72
CA LEU A 546 40.90 2.91 41.15
C LEU A 546 39.74 3.83 41.58
N GLN A 547 38.52 3.30 41.71
CA GLN A 547 37.33 4.08 42.10
C GLN A 547 36.85 3.81 43.54
N ASN A 548 37.66 3.11 44.35
CA ASN A 548 37.41 2.80 45.77
C ASN A 548 38.59 3.25 46.68
N ALA A 549 39.32 4.29 46.28
CA ALA A 549 40.43 4.83 47.06
C ALA A 549 40.63 6.33 46.78
N GLU A 550 39.66 7.17 47.18
CA GLU A 550 39.87 8.59 47.42
C GLU A 550 38.73 9.16 48.30
N THR A 551 39.07 9.41 49.56
CA THR A 551 38.47 10.44 50.43
C THR A 551 39.30 11.70 50.31
#